data_AF-A0A2E0S3H0-F1
#
_entry.id   AF-A0A2E0S3H0-F1
#
_cell.length_a   1.000
_cell.length_b   1.000
_cell.length_c   1.000
_cell.angle_alpha   90.00
_cell.angle_beta   90.00
_cell.angle_gamma   90.00
#
_symmetry.space_group_name_H-M   'P 1'
#
loop_
_entity.id
_entity.type
_entity.pdbx_description
1 polymer ?
#
loop_
_entity_poly.entity_id
_entity_poly.type
_entity_poly.pdbx_seq_one_letter_code
_entity_poly.pdbx_strand_id
1 'polypeptide(L)'
;MNNKHTDQLQLPGITNVRYDNISPRTVLPGQKVVYVGRIDGGPGYGSVGNVIEIRSRKAVVEIKPFVGYESKRWHIPYYLLGSPKSAA
;
A
#
# COMPACT_ATOMS: atom_id res chain seq x y z
N MET A 1 -4.24 25.34 -29.71
CA MET A 1 -4.63 23.94 -29.96
C MET A 1 -4.41 23.16 -28.67
N ASN A 2 -5.47 22.89 -27.91
CA ASN A 2 -5.39 22.21 -26.60
C ASN A 2 -5.77 20.73 -26.79
N ASN A 3 -4.80 19.86 -27.05
CA ASN A 3 -5.04 18.41 -27.05
C ASN A 3 -4.85 17.88 -25.63
N LYS A 4 -5.90 17.92 -24.81
CA LYS A 4 -5.97 17.15 -23.56
C LYS A 4 -6.53 15.76 -23.86
N HIS A 5 -5.71 14.87 -24.41
CA HIS A 5 -6.03 13.44 -24.42
C HIS A 5 -5.74 12.87 -23.03
N THR A 6 -6.74 12.87 -22.16
CA THR A 6 -6.77 12.05 -20.94
C THR A 6 -8.16 11.45 -20.75
N ASP A 7 -8.74 10.91 -21.81
CA ASP A 7 -9.83 9.97 -21.63
C ASP A 7 -9.21 8.63 -21.26
N GLN A 8 -8.97 8.45 -19.96
CA GLN A 8 -8.66 7.16 -19.39
C GLN A 8 -9.74 6.18 -19.85
N LEU A 9 -9.34 5.10 -20.52
CA LEU A 9 -10.26 4.09 -21.02
C LEU A 9 -11.14 3.61 -19.85
N GLN A 10 -12.44 3.90 -19.92
CA GLN A 10 -13.37 3.41 -18.92
C GLN A 10 -13.49 1.90 -19.10
N LEU A 11 -12.80 1.16 -18.24
CA LEU A 11 -12.86 -0.29 -18.19
C LEU A 11 -13.98 -0.69 -17.21
N PRO A 12 -15.13 -1.19 -17.71
CA PRO A 12 -16.24 -1.59 -16.85
C PRO A 12 -15.77 -2.62 -15.82
N GLY A 13 -16.03 -2.36 -14.53
CA GLY A 13 -15.58 -3.21 -13.42
C GLY A 13 -14.25 -2.79 -12.78
N ILE A 14 -13.49 -1.85 -13.37
CA ILE A 14 -12.32 -1.26 -12.71
C ILE A 14 -12.77 -0.03 -11.93
N THR A 15 -12.99 -0.21 -10.63
CA THR A 15 -13.25 0.91 -9.71
C THR A 15 -11.94 1.62 -9.36
N ASN A 16 -12.00 2.94 -9.15
CA ASN A 16 -10.88 3.66 -8.53
C ASN A 16 -10.53 3.02 -7.19
N VAL A 17 -9.37 2.37 -7.11
CA VAL A 17 -8.89 1.74 -5.88
C VAL A 17 -8.58 2.86 -4.88
N ARG A 18 -9.43 2.97 -3.85
CA ARG A 18 -9.21 3.87 -2.72
C ARG A 18 -8.67 3.07 -1.56
N TYR A 19 -7.64 3.60 -0.93
CA TYR A 19 -7.11 3.05 0.31
C TYR A 19 -7.58 3.89 1.48
N ASP A 20 -7.99 3.23 2.55
CA ASP A 20 -8.29 3.93 3.79
C ASP A 20 -6.99 4.25 4.53
N ASN A 21 -6.95 5.41 5.19
CA ASN A 21 -5.81 5.82 6.00
C ASN A 21 -5.60 4.84 7.15
N ILE A 22 -4.34 4.42 7.34
CA ILE A 22 -3.94 3.57 8.46
C ILE A 22 -3.40 4.44 9.59
N SER A 23 -3.63 4.02 10.84
CA SER A 23 -3.07 4.64 12.03
C SER A 23 -2.63 3.58 13.03
N PRO A 24 -1.77 3.91 14.03
CA PRO A 24 -1.39 2.96 15.07
C PRO A 24 -2.57 2.48 15.92
N ARG A 25 -3.70 3.20 15.93
CA ARG A 25 -4.91 2.84 16.68
C ARG A 25 -5.83 1.89 15.93
N THR A 26 -5.72 1.84 14.61
CA THR A 26 -6.64 1.11 13.74
C THR A 26 -6.01 -0.12 13.09
N VAL A 27 -4.69 -0.21 13.11
CA VAL A 27 -3.94 -1.33 12.55
C VAL A 27 -3.72 -2.43 13.59
N LEU A 28 -3.68 -3.68 13.14
CA LEU A 28 -3.35 -4.85 13.97
C LEU A 28 -2.15 -5.62 13.40
N PRO A 29 -1.35 -6.31 14.24
CA PRO A 29 -0.38 -7.28 13.73
C PRO A 29 -1.10 -8.38 12.93
N GLY A 30 -0.49 -8.84 11.85
CA GLY A 30 -1.06 -9.78 10.88
C GLY A 30 -1.94 -9.12 9.81
N GLN A 31 -2.33 -7.85 9.96
CA GLN A 31 -3.17 -7.17 8.98
C GLN A 31 -2.42 -6.94 7.66
N LYS A 32 -3.10 -7.21 6.54
CA LYS A 32 -2.60 -6.87 5.19
C LYS A 32 -2.70 -5.36 4.96
N VAL A 33 -1.62 -4.80 4.44
CA VAL A 33 -1.51 -3.38 4.10
C VAL A 33 -0.86 -3.22 2.73
N VAL A 34 -1.15 -2.09 2.08
CA VAL A 34 -0.56 -1.73 0.80
C VAL A 34 0.38 -0.55 0.99
N TYR A 35 1.59 -0.64 0.45
CA TYR A 35 2.50 0.50 0.37
C TYR A 35 2.07 1.45 -0.76
N VAL A 36 1.76 2.70 -0.40
CA VAL A 36 1.27 3.73 -1.34
C VAL A 36 2.27 4.87 -1.54
N GLY A 37 3.48 4.75 -0.99
CA GLY A 37 4.56 5.72 -1.17
C GLY A 37 5.25 5.63 -2.53
N ARG A 38 5.90 6.72 -2.93
CA ARG A 38 6.82 6.78 -4.08
C ARG A 38 8.14 7.41 -3.61
N ILE A 39 8.92 6.63 -2.89
CA ILE A 39 10.20 7.03 -2.29
C ILE A 39 11.28 6.09 -2.80
N ASP A 40 12.38 6.65 -3.29
CA ASP A 40 13.53 5.88 -3.75
C ASP A 40 14.12 5.02 -2.62
N GLY A 41 14.44 3.77 -2.96
CA GLY A 41 14.90 2.79 -1.97
C GLY A 41 13.82 2.22 -1.05
N GLY A 42 12.56 2.65 -1.19
CA GLY A 42 11.41 2.05 -0.53
C GLY A 42 10.88 0.81 -1.26
N PRO A 43 9.81 0.18 -0.72
CA PRO A 43 9.07 -0.84 -1.47
C PRO A 43 8.49 -0.28 -2.78
N GLY A 44 8.19 -1.15 -3.73
CA GLY A 44 7.47 -0.73 -4.93
C GLY A 44 6.06 -0.25 -4.58
N TYR A 45 5.59 0.83 -5.20
CA TYR A 45 4.19 1.28 -5.06
C TYR A 45 3.22 0.13 -5.35
N GLY A 46 2.21 -0.04 -4.51
CA GLY A 46 1.24 -1.13 -4.61
C GLY A 46 1.70 -2.47 -4.01
N SER A 47 2.93 -2.55 -3.47
CA SER A 47 3.40 -3.75 -2.77
C SER A 47 2.51 -4.06 -1.57
N VAL A 48 2.11 -5.33 -1.45
CA VAL A 48 1.30 -5.82 -0.33
C VAL A 48 2.21 -6.46 0.70
N GLY A 49 1.98 -6.15 1.97
CA GLY A 49 2.70 -6.76 3.08
C GLY A 49 1.79 -7.02 4.28
N ASN A 50 2.34 -7.73 5.26
CA ASN A 50 1.69 -7.97 6.55
C ASN A 50 2.37 -7.14 7.63
N VAL A 51 1.57 -6.49 8.46
CA VAL A 51 2.09 -5.78 9.65
C VAL A 51 2.61 -6.82 10.64
N ILE A 52 3.86 -6.71 11.06
CA ILE A 52 4.45 -7.60 12.07
C ILE A 52 4.62 -6.89 13.42
N GLU A 53 4.74 -5.57 13.42
CA GLU A 53 4.89 -4.78 14.64
C GLU A 53 4.27 -3.39 14.47
N ILE A 54 3.60 -2.90 15.51
CA ILE A 54 3.01 -1.57 15.58
C ILE A 54 3.92 -0.68 16.44
N ARG A 55 4.32 0.47 15.91
CA ARG A 55 5.06 1.50 16.67
C ARG A 55 4.30 2.82 16.61
N SER A 56 4.68 3.77 17.46
CA SER A 56 3.93 5.04 17.62
C SER A 56 3.73 5.85 16.33
N ARG A 57 4.68 5.83 15.38
CA ARG A 57 4.62 6.63 14.13
C ARG A 57 4.78 5.82 12.85
N LYS A 58 5.03 4.51 12.97
CA LYS A 58 5.32 3.62 11.85
C LYS A 58 4.95 2.19 12.20
N ALA A 59 4.66 1.39 11.19
CA ALA A 59 4.57 -0.06 11.34
C ALA A 59 5.85 -0.72 10.82
N VAL A 60 6.17 -1.89 11.36
CA VAL A 60 7.08 -2.81 10.70
C VAL A 60 6.24 -3.74 9.85
N VAL A 61 6.53 -3.78 8.55
CA VAL A 61 5.77 -4.53 7.56
C VAL A 61 6.70 -5.52 6.88
N GLU A 62 6.33 -6.79 6.86
CA GLU A 62 6.98 -7.78 6.03
C GLU A 62 6.35 -7.76 4.63
N ILE A 63 7.17 -7.44 3.62
CA ILE A 63 6.76 -7.43 2.22
C ILE A 63 7.50 -8.56 1.51
N LYS A 64 6.72 -9.41 0.83
CA LYS A 64 7.26 -10.48 0.00
C LYS A 64 7.50 -9.97 -1.41
N PRO A 65 8.74 -9.93 -1.90
CA PRO A 65 9.02 -9.64 -3.30
C PRO A 65 8.43 -10.70 -4.23
N PHE A 66 8.20 -10.34 -5.49
CA PHE A 66 7.80 -11.29 -6.53
C PHE A 66 8.97 -12.25 -6.83
N VAL A 67 8.74 -13.54 -6.55
CA VAL A 67 9.51 -14.75 -6.90
C VAL A 67 11.03 -14.72 -6.63
N GLY A 68 11.50 -15.67 -5.81
CA GLY A 68 12.94 -16.00 -5.67
C GLY A 68 13.75 -15.13 -4.69
N TYR A 69 13.11 -14.15 -4.05
CA TYR A 69 13.76 -13.27 -3.07
C TYR A 69 13.15 -13.45 -1.68
N GLU A 70 13.99 -13.33 -0.65
CA GLU A 70 13.53 -13.39 0.74
C GLU A 70 12.61 -12.21 1.09
N SER A 71 11.67 -12.47 1.98
CA SER A 71 10.81 -11.45 2.59
C SER A 71 11.67 -10.36 3.22
N LYS A 72 11.40 -9.08 2.92
CA LYS A 72 12.09 -7.96 3.57
C LYS A 72 11.17 -7.28 4.57
N ARG A 73 11.75 -6.89 5.71
CA ARG A 73 11.07 -6.08 6.73
C ARG A 73 11.32 -4.61 6.47
N TRP A 74 10.25 -3.83 6.52
CA TRP A 74 10.26 -2.41 6.25
C TRP A 74 9.69 -1.63 7.42
N HIS A 75 10.34 -0.53 7.78
CA HIS A 75 9.83 0.42 8.77
C HIS A 75 9.09 1.54 8.04
N ILE A 76 7.76 1.46 7.98
CA ILE A 76 6.96 2.31 7.10
C ILE A 76 6.09 3.27 7.93
N PRO A 77 6.26 4.60 7.78
CA PRO A 77 5.33 5.58 8.33
C PRO A 77 3.88 5.33 7.89
N TYR A 78 2.93 5.53 8.79
CA TYR A 78 1.52 5.20 8.52
C TYR A 78 0.91 5.94 7.32
N TYR A 79 1.36 7.17 7.04
CA TYR A 79 0.88 7.95 5.89
C TYR A 79 1.33 7.38 4.53
N LEU A 80 2.22 6.39 4.51
CA LEU A 80 2.62 5.64 3.31
C LEU A 80 1.95 4.25 3.23
N LEU A 81 1.04 3.95 4.17
CA LEU A 81 0.31 2.69 4.21
C LEU A 81 -1.18 2.93 3.99
N GLY A 82 -1.76 2.10 3.14
CA GLY A 82 -3.19 2.05 2.87
C GLY A 82 -3.78 0.72 3.32
N SER A 83 -4.99 0.75 3.89
CA SER A 83 -5.76 -0.48 4.08
C SER A 83 -6.52 -0.76 2.78
N PRO A 84 -6.37 -1.96 2.16
CA PRO A 84 -7.22 -2.32 1.05
C PRO A 84 -8.65 -2.41 1.58
N LYS A 85 -9.54 -1.58 1.03
CA LYS A 85 -10.96 -1.69 1.32
C LYS A 85 -11.43 -2.99 0.68
N SER A 86 -11.87 -3.96 1.49
CA SER A 86 -12.62 -5.08 0.93
C SER A 86 -13.83 -4.51 0.22
N ALA A 87 -13.99 -4.82 -1.06
CA ALA A 87 -15.27 -4.62 -1.73
C ALA A 87 -16.30 -5.46 -0.94
N ALA A 88 -17.17 -4.76 -0.21
CA ALA A 88 -18.34 -5.35 0.42
C ALA A 88 -19.47 -5.43 -0.60
#